data_AF-A0A1E3U976-F1
#
_entry.id   AF-A0A1E3U976-F1
#
_cell.length_a   1.000
_cell.length_b   1.000
_cell.length_c   1.000
_cell.angle_alpha   90.00
_cell.angle_beta   90.00
_cell.angle_gamma   90.00
#
_symmetry.space_group_name_H-M   'P 1'
#
loop_
_entity.id
_entity.type
_entity.pdbx_description
1 polymer ?
#
loop_
_entity_poly.entity_id
_entity_poly.type
_entity_poly.pdbx_seq_one_letter_code
_entity_poly.pdbx_strand_id
1 'polypeptide(L)'
;MAARVWLPSVWNEKKGTDEMTDKNMLLRPVWEGGQVFRETFAMVGDGEPCSAPFLLEPEKVIVIESYDKSCTFDLGKDCYVEDGRLVLTQDSRMPHTGWNSFYYDSFEEAKEGQKSNAMDLDFGPVATTDGKFLNLNAIGNPEMITRWQAAVTYETREKWTGYRPVSRIARLPRLYGKWKRKEKVRIVLYGDSISCGCDCSGLYGLEPKQPQWSELLMESLQDFYGVPIEFINTSVGGVDTEWAIENAWERAASYQPDLVLLGFGMNDRCVGEEYRKKTKRLMERIREKAPETEFVLIATSLPNPLSETEPHYFCAHQHEYAGSLRLLCGQGVVLADVQGVQREVMKRKRYIDLTGNLLNHPNDYLARIQAQVLDTVLKP
;
A
#
# COMPACT_ATOMS: atom_id res chain seq x y z
N MET A 1 22.62 -1.66 -11.83
CA MET A 1 22.53 -0.39 -12.60
C MET A 1 21.05 0.01 -12.59
N ALA A 2 20.62 0.89 -11.67
CA ALA A 2 19.20 1.22 -11.52
C ALA A 2 18.72 2.05 -12.71
N ALA A 3 17.68 1.59 -13.41
CA ALA A 3 17.03 2.33 -14.47
C ALA A 3 16.47 3.64 -13.91
N ARG A 4 17.05 4.77 -14.33
CA ARG A 4 16.51 6.11 -14.09
C ARG A 4 15.23 6.25 -14.93
N VAL A 5 14.07 5.99 -14.34
CA VAL A 5 12.80 6.45 -14.91
C VAL A 5 12.56 7.88 -14.42
N TRP A 6 12.80 8.84 -15.29
CA TRP A 6 12.49 10.25 -15.07
C TRP A 6 11.03 10.46 -15.48
N LEU A 7 10.12 10.63 -14.51
CA LEU A 7 8.72 10.97 -14.81
C LEU A 7 8.56 12.50 -14.87
N PRO A 8 8.11 13.08 -15.99
CA PRO A 8 7.76 14.49 -16.04
C PRO A 8 6.56 14.78 -15.16
N SER A 9 6.65 15.82 -14.33
CA SER A 9 5.51 16.38 -13.61
C SER A 9 4.52 17.00 -14.61
N VAL A 10 3.37 16.37 -14.81
CA VAL A 10 2.26 16.95 -15.60
C VAL A 10 1.10 17.20 -14.65
N TRP A 11 1.01 18.42 -14.12
CA TRP A 11 -0.14 18.90 -13.35
C TRP A 11 -0.82 20.04 -14.10
N ASN A 12 -1.93 19.75 -14.79
CA ASN A 12 -3.21 20.46 -14.69
C ASN A 12 -4.12 20.11 -15.87
N GLU A 13 -5.32 19.63 -15.55
CA GLU A 13 -6.58 20.05 -16.18
C GLU A 13 -7.74 19.73 -15.22
N LYS A 14 -8.76 20.59 -15.20
CA LYS A 14 -9.93 20.47 -14.30
C LYS A 14 -10.68 19.16 -14.61
N LYS A 15 -10.71 18.26 -13.62
CA LYS A 15 -11.43 16.98 -13.67
C LYS A 15 -12.94 17.15 -13.51
N GLY A 16 -13.70 16.30 -14.19
CA GLY A 16 -15.17 16.30 -14.18
C GLY A 16 -15.79 15.86 -12.85
N THR A 17 -17.09 16.04 -12.68
CA THR A 17 -17.82 15.69 -11.43
C THR A 17 -17.76 14.20 -11.09
N ASP A 18 -17.74 13.32 -12.09
CA ASP A 18 -17.68 11.86 -11.87
C ASP A 18 -16.28 11.41 -11.41
N GLU A 19 -15.21 11.97 -11.99
CA GLU A 19 -13.83 11.72 -11.53
C GLU A 19 -13.61 12.26 -10.10
N MET A 20 -14.24 13.38 -9.76
CA MET A 20 -14.18 13.95 -8.41
C MET A 20 -14.93 13.08 -7.39
N THR A 21 -16.00 12.40 -7.82
CA THR A 21 -16.79 11.49 -6.99
C THR A 21 -16.04 10.19 -6.73
N ASP A 22 -15.43 9.58 -7.74
CA ASP A 22 -14.60 8.37 -7.57
C ASP A 22 -13.39 8.62 -6.65
N LYS A 23 -12.75 9.78 -6.75
CA LYS A 23 -11.60 10.16 -5.91
C LYS A 23 -11.97 10.29 -4.42
N ASN A 24 -13.07 10.96 -4.11
CA ASN A 24 -13.54 11.07 -2.72
C ASN A 24 -13.82 9.68 -2.12
N MET A 25 -14.27 8.73 -2.94
CA MET A 25 -14.51 7.36 -2.52
C MET A 25 -13.22 6.56 -2.30
N LEU A 26 -12.16 6.81 -3.09
CA LEU A 26 -10.84 6.18 -2.89
C LEU A 26 -10.24 6.51 -1.52
N LEU A 27 -10.46 7.72 -1.02
CA LEU A 27 -9.95 8.17 0.29
C LEU A 27 -10.96 8.08 1.42
N ARG A 28 -12.15 7.53 1.17
CA ARG A 28 -13.09 7.20 2.25
C ARG A 28 -12.46 6.12 3.14
N PRO A 29 -12.19 6.39 4.42
CA PRO A 29 -11.46 5.43 5.24
C PRO A 29 -12.27 4.16 5.51
N VAL A 30 -11.64 3.00 5.33
CA VAL A 30 -12.32 1.69 5.53
C VAL A 30 -12.88 1.50 6.94
N TRP A 31 -12.31 2.17 7.94
CA TRP A 31 -12.75 2.11 9.33
C TRP A 31 -13.94 3.03 9.67
N GLU A 32 -14.41 3.88 8.75
CA GLU A 32 -15.65 4.66 8.96
C GLU A 32 -16.91 3.82 8.66
N GLY A 33 -16.76 2.70 7.94
CA GLY A 33 -17.87 1.83 7.56
C GLY A 33 -18.91 2.54 6.68
N GLY A 34 -20.15 2.03 6.70
CA GLY A 34 -21.28 2.53 5.92
C GLY A 34 -21.22 2.11 4.45
N GLN A 35 -20.11 2.36 3.78
CA GLN A 35 -19.85 1.88 2.43
C GLN A 35 -18.37 1.61 2.24
N VAL A 36 -18.06 0.47 1.65
CA VAL A 36 -16.72 0.07 1.26
C VAL A 36 -16.66 0.14 -0.26
N PHE A 37 -15.79 1.01 -0.77
CA PHE A 37 -15.63 1.23 -2.21
C PHE A 37 -14.62 0.26 -2.77
N ARG A 38 -14.97 -0.45 -3.86
CA ARG A 38 -14.08 -1.32 -4.66
C ARG A 38 -13.13 -2.20 -3.84
N GLU A 39 -13.61 -2.86 -2.80
CA GLU A 39 -12.81 -3.86 -2.08
C GLU A 39 -12.40 -4.99 -3.02
N THR A 40 -11.17 -5.47 -2.92
CA THR A 40 -10.62 -6.49 -3.82
C THR A 40 -10.83 -7.92 -3.30
N PHE A 41 -11.10 -8.85 -4.22
CA PHE A 41 -11.38 -10.26 -3.97
C PHE A 41 -10.67 -11.12 -5.01
N ALA A 42 -9.60 -11.82 -4.63
CA ALA A 42 -8.93 -12.75 -5.53
C ALA A 42 -9.74 -14.06 -5.62
N MET A 43 -10.30 -14.39 -6.77
CA MET A 43 -11.03 -15.65 -6.94
C MET A 43 -10.05 -16.80 -7.19
N VAL A 44 -9.42 -17.23 -6.09
CA VAL A 44 -8.38 -18.26 -6.09
C VAL A 44 -8.73 -19.35 -5.08
N GLY A 45 -8.77 -20.59 -5.55
CA GLY A 45 -9.02 -21.76 -4.73
C GLY A 45 -9.11 -23.04 -5.56
N ASP A 46 -8.77 -24.16 -4.94
CA ASP A 46 -8.80 -25.49 -5.58
C ASP A 46 -10.09 -26.28 -5.25
N GLY A 47 -11.00 -25.68 -4.47
CA GLY A 47 -12.27 -26.27 -4.06
C GLY A 47 -13.46 -25.50 -4.63
N GLU A 48 -14.53 -26.22 -4.94
CA GLU A 48 -15.79 -25.64 -5.43
C GLU A 48 -16.84 -25.56 -4.31
N PRO A 49 -17.56 -24.42 -4.16
CA PRO A 49 -17.42 -23.20 -4.96
C PRO A 49 -16.24 -22.31 -4.52
N CYS A 50 -15.56 -21.70 -5.49
CA CYS A 50 -14.52 -20.70 -5.21
C CYS A 50 -15.12 -19.50 -4.44
N SER A 51 -14.44 -19.00 -3.41
CA SER A 51 -14.95 -17.89 -2.61
C SER A 51 -13.85 -17.03 -1.97
N ALA A 52 -14.20 -15.79 -1.65
CA ALA A 52 -13.32 -14.82 -1.03
C ALA A 52 -14.05 -14.04 0.10
N PRO A 53 -13.42 -13.81 1.26
CA PRO A 53 -14.07 -13.17 2.41
C PRO A 53 -14.25 -11.67 2.19
N PHE A 54 -15.36 -11.11 2.67
CA PHE A 54 -15.53 -9.66 2.79
C PHE A 54 -14.74 -9.09 3.99
N LEU A 55 -14.34 -7.83 3.92
CA LEU A 55 -13.75 -7.11 5.06
C LEU A 55 -14.81 -6.82 6.12
N LEU A 56 -15.96 -6.29 5.71
CA LEU A 56 -17.12 -6.04 6.54
C LEU A 56 -18.33 -6.75 5.93
N GLU A 57 -19.23 -7.23 6.78
CA GLU A 57 -20.44 -7.93 6.35
C GLU A 57 -21.28 -7.01 5.44
N PRO A 58 -21.55 -7.38 4.19
CA PRO A 58 -22.31 -6.53 3.28
C PRO A 58 -23.80 -6.54 3.67
N GLU A 59 -24.39 -5.36 3.84
CA GLU A 59 -25.86 -5.23 3.86
C GLU A 59 -26.41 -5.23 2.44
N LYS A 60 -25.69 -4.56 1.51
CA LYS A 60 -26.13 -4.41 0.13
C LYS A 60 -24.93 -4.28 -0.80
N VAL A 61 -24.82 -5.19 -1.76
CA VAL A 61 -23.84 -5.08 -2.85
C VAL A 61 -24.36 -4.09 -3.88
N ILE A 62 -23.52 -3.11 -4.26
CA ILE A 62 -23.86 -2.06 -5.23
C ILE A 62 -23.37 -2.43 -6.62
N VAL A 63 -22.09 -2.82 -6.74
CA VAL A 63 -21.47 -3.24 -7.99
C VAL A 63 -20.40 -4.28 -7.73
N ILE A 64 -20.31 -5.25 -8.65
CA ILE A 64 -19.27 -6.27 -8.73
C ILE A 64 -18.66 -6.10 -10.11
N GLU A 65 -17.35 -5.86 -10.16
CA GLU A 65 -16.62 -5.60 -11.42
C GLU A 65 -15.29 -6.32 -11.43
N SER A 66 -14.72 -6.52 -12.62
CA SER A 66 -13.33 -6.96 -12.74
C SER A 66 -12.39 -5.87 -12.21
N TYR A 67 -11.18 -6.25 -11.77
CA TYR A 67 -10.22 -5.29 -11.21
C TYR A 67 -9.96 -4.08 -12.12
N ASP A 68 -9.87 -4.33 -13.43
CA ASP A 68 -9.64 -3.35 -14.50
C ASP A 68 -10.89 -2.56 -14.92
N LYS A 69 -12.05 -2.81 -14.31
CA LYS A 69 -13.37 -2.22 -14.65
C LYS A 69 -13.87 -2.55 -16.07
N SER A 70 -13.30 -3.53 -16.77
CA SER A 70 -13.73 -3.89 -18.14
C SER A 70 -15.05 -4.66 -18.17
N CYS A 71 -15.39 -5.36 -17.09
CA CYS A 71 -16.59 -6.18 -16.96
C CYS A 71 -17.31 -5.93 -15.63
N THR A 72 -18.64 -6.07 -15.65
CA THR A 72 -19.47 -6.13 -14.44
C THR A 72 -20.11 -7.51 -14.31
N PHE A 73 -20.42 -7.91 -13.07
CA PHE A 73 -20.95 -9.21 -12.72
C PHE A 73 -22.25 -9.08 -11.91
N ASP A 74 -23.12 -10.06 -12.07
CA ASP A 74 -24.49 -10.04 -11.57
C ASP A 74 -24.60 -10.93 -10.31
N LEU A 75 -25.07 -10.33 -9.21
CA LEU A 75 -25.40 -11.07 -7.99
C LEU A 75 -26.59 -12.03 -8.26
N GLY A 76 -26.46 -13.28 -7.82
CA GLY A 76 -27.39 -14.38 -8.08
C GLY A 76 -27.11 -15.16 -9.37
N LYS A 77 -26.31 -14.61 -10.30
CA LYS A 77 -25.94 -15.28 -11.56
C LYS A 77 -24.47 -15.66 -11.62
N ASP A 78 -23.56 -14.75 -11.29
CA ASP A 78 -22.11 -15.00 -11.29
C ASP A 78 -21.58 -15.33 -9.90
N CYS A 79 -22.24 -14.82 -8.86
CA CYS A 79 -21.84 -15.01 -7.49
C CYS A 79 -23.01 -14.74 -6.54
N TYR A 80 -22.87 -15.14 -5.29
CA TYR A 80 -23.79 -14.85 -4.20
C TYR A 80 -23.01 -14.55 -2.93
N VAL A 81 -23.69 -13.98 -1.93
CA VAL A 81 -23.11 -13.75 -0.60
C VAL A 81 -23.58 -14.86 0.33
N GLU A 82 -22.64 -15.52 0.99
CA GLU A 82 -22.90 -16.55 2.00
C GLU A 82 -21.84 -16.46 3.10
N ASP A 83 -22.27 -16.43 4.36
CA ASP A 83 -21.41 -16.39 5.55
C ASP A 83 -20.26 -15.36 5.49
N GLY A 84 -20.56 -14.12 5.05
CA GLY A 84 -19.57 -13.06 4.92
C GLY A 84 -18.55 -13.27 3.80
N ARG A 85 -18.88 -14.10 2.79
CA ARG A 85 -18.03 -14.41 1.64
C ARG A 85 -18.75 -14.09 0.34
N LEU A 86 -17.98 -13.67 -0.66
CA LEU A 86 -18.40 -13.65 -2.05
C LEU A 86 -18.09 -15.03 -2.64
N VAL A 87 -19.14 -15.77 -3.04
CA VAL A 87 -19.05 -17.15 -3.50
C VAL A 87 -19.45 -17.21 -4.97
N LEU A 88 -18.63 -17.85 -5.80
CA LEU A 88 -18.93 -18.02 -7.22
C LEU A 88 -20.04 -19.06 -7.43
N THR A 89 -20.89 -18.81 -8.41
CA THR A 89 -21.80 -19.83 -8.94
C THR A 89 -21.05 -20.80 -9.87
N GLN A 90 -21.62 -21.98 -10.11
CA GLN A 90 -21.05 -22.97 -11.03
C GLN A 90 -20.83 -22.41 -12.45
N ASP A 91 -21.74 -21.54 -12.93
CA ASP A 91 -21.66 -20.92 -14.26
C ASP A 91 -21.10 -19.49 -14.24
N SER A 92 -20.28 -19.16 -13.22
CA SER A 92 -19.76 -17.80 -13.05
C SER A 92 -18.89 -17.36 -14.22
N ARG A 93 -19.09 -16.11 -14.67
CA ARG A 93 -18.19 -15.45 -15.63
C ARG A 93 -16.97 -14.81 -14.96
N MET A 94 -16.94 -14.77 -13.62
CA MET A 94 -15.84 -14.12 -12.91
C MET A 94 -14.53 -14.89 -13.12
N PRO A 95 -13.43 -14.22 -13.48
CA PRO A 95 -12.14 -14.88 -13.65
C PRO A 95 -11.71 -15.50 -12.32
N HIS A 96 -11.40 -16.79 -12.36
CA HIS A 96 -10.96 -17.56 -11.21
C HIS A 96 -9.88 -18.56 -11.61
N THR A 97 -9.05 -18.96 -10.65
CA THR A 97 -7.95 -19.90 -10.88
C THR A 97 -7.58 -20.69 -9.63
N GLY A 98 -6.73 -21.71 -9.79
CA GLY A 98 -6.17 -22.49 -8.70
C GLY A 98 -4.87 -21.89 -8.15
N TRP A 99 -4.45 -22.37 -6.97
CA TRP A 99 -3.25 -21.87 -6.28
C TRP A 99 -1.94 -22.11 -7.04
N ASN A 100 -1.90 -23.10 -7.92
CA ASN A 100 -0.73 -23.40 -8.77
C ASN A 100 -0.36 -22.28 -9.76
N SER A 101 -1.22 -21.26 -9.93
CA SER A 101 -0.85 -20.05 -10.67
C SER A 101 0.14 -19.16 -9.91
N PHE A 102 0.14 -19.25 -8.58
CA PHE A 102 0.88 -18.35 -7.69
C PHE A 102 1.99 -19.04 -6.92
N TYR A 103 2.03 -20.36 -6.97
CA TYR A 103 3.02 -21.17 -6.27
C TYR A 103 3.55 -22.27 -7.19
N TYR A 104 4.82 -22.58 -7.03
CA TYR A 104 5.48 -23.76 -7.59
C TYR A 104 5.65 -24.83 -6.52
N ASP A 105 5.62 -26.10 -6.92
CA ASP A 105 5.72 -27.22 -5.97
C ASP A 105 7.18 -27.62 -5.69
N SER A 106 8.14 -27.12 -6.48
CA SER A 106 9.57 -27.39 -6.28
C SER A 106 10.49 -26.20 -6.57
N PHE A 107 11.70 -26.25 -5.99
CA PHE A 107 12.73 -25.24 -6.21
C PHE A 107 13.12 -25.12 -7.68
N GLU A 108 13.26 -26.24 -8.39
CA GLU A 108 13.66 -26.24 -9.80
C GLU A 108 12.58 -25.64 -10.70
N GLU A 109 11.31 -25.91 -10.44
CA GLU A 109 10.19 -25.24 -11.13
C GLU A 109 10.20 -23.74 -10.89
N ALA A 110 10.38 -23.32 -9.63
CA ALA A 110 10.44 -21.90 -9.28
C ALA A 110 11.61 -21.19 -9.94
N LYS A 111 12.78 -21.83 -9.95
CA LYS A 111 14.00 -21.33 -10.60
C LYS A 111 13.83 -21.20 -12.11
N GLU A 112 13.19 -22.18 -12.75
CA GLU A 112 12.88 -22.11 -14.17
C GLU A 112 11.85 -21.00 -14.46
N GLY A 113 10.78 -20.95 -13.67
CA GLY A 113 9.73 -19.93 -13.78
C GLY A 113 10.27 -18.51 -13.67
N GLN A 114 11.23 -18.28 -12.77
CA GLN A 114 11.85 -16.97 -12.56
C GLN A 114 12.67 -16.48 -13.76
N LYS A 115 13.12 -17.36 -14.67
CA LYS A 115 13.81 -16.92 -15.91
C LYS A 115 12.90 -16.11 -16.84
N SER A 116 11.58 -16.24 -16.68
CA SER A 116 10.58 -15.49 -17.44
C SER A 116 10.15 -14.18 -16.77
N ASN A 117 10.76 -13.83 -15.63
CA ASN A 117 10.43 -12.61 -14.93
C ASN A 117 10.77 -11.38 -15.78
N ALA A 118 9.87 -10.40 -15.80
CA ALA A 118 10.09 -9.12 -16.47
C ALA A 118 11.22 -8.31 -15.82
N MET A 119 11.54 -8.60 -14.55
CA MET A 119 12.58 -7.96 -13.77
C MET A 119 13.70 -8.95 -13.44
N ASP A 120 14.95 -8.46 -13.55
CA ASP A 120 16.12 -9.19 -13.05
C ASP A 120 16.18 -9.05 -11.52
N LEU A 121 15.81 -10.12 -10.81
CA LEU A 121 15.82 -10.14 -9.35
C LEU A 121 17.23 -10.51 -8.85
N ASP A 122 17.71 -9.79 -7.86
CA ASP A 122 19.01 -10.05 -7.21
C ASP A 122 18.95 -11.19 -6.17
N PHE A 123 17.82 -11.90 -6.09
CA PHE A 123 17.58 -13.03 -5.20
C PHE A 123 16.93 -14.21 -5.94
N GLY A 124 17.06 -15.40 -5.38
CA GLY A 124 16.55 -16.64 -5.97
C GLY A 124 15.10 -16.95 -5.57
N PRO A 125 14.63 -18.18 -5.83
CA PRO A 125 13.30 -18.63 -5.42
C PRO A 125 13.03 -18.40 -3.93
N VAL A 126 11.83 -17.93 -3.61
CA VAL A 126 11.38 -17.72 -2.22
C VAL A 126 10.48 -18.88 -1.83
N ALA A 127 10.98 -19.72 -0.92
CA ALA A 127 10.17 -20.78 -0.32
C ALA A 127 9.06 -20.18 0.54
N THR A 128 8.01 -20.97 0.76
CA THR A 128 6.93 -20.65 1.69
C THR A 128 6.98 -21.60 2.88
N THR A 129 6.43 -21.17 4.01
CA THR A 129 6.41 -21.96 5.25
C THR A 129 5.67 -23.30 5.12
N ASP A 130 4.84 -23.48 4.09
CA ASP A 130 4.13 -24.72 3.75
C ASP A 130 4.88 -25.59 2.70
N GLY A 131 6.11 -25.22 2.33
CA GLY A 131 6.98 -26.03 1.48
C GLY A 131 6.84 -25.81 -0.03
N LYS A 132 6.02 -24.84 -0.45
CA LYS A 132 5.95 -24.39 -1.85
C LYS A 132 6.94 -23.27 -2.12
N PHE A 133 6.90 -22.70 -3.32
CA PHE A 133 7.70 -21.54 -3.72
C PHE A 133 6.82 -20.48 -4.36
N LEU A 134 7.01 -19.21 -4.01
CA LEU A 134 6.26 -18.10 -4.61
C LEU A 134 6.56 -17.96 -6.11
N ASN A 135 5.52 -17.72 -6.89
CA ASN A 135 5.68 -17.27 -8.27
C ASN A 135 6.04 -15.78 -8.29
N LEU A 136 7.34 -15.49 -8.40
CA LEU A 136 7.88 -14.13 -8.33
C LEU A 136 7.68 -13.30 -9.61
N ASN A 137 7.09 -13.87 -10.66
CA ASN A 137 6.88 -13.18 -11.94
C ASN A 137 5.89 -12.00 -11.83
N ALA A 138 5.10 -11.94 -10.75
CA ALA A 138 4.21 -10.82 -10.47
C ALA A 138 4.96 -9.56 -9.99
N ILE A 139 6.24 -9.65 -9.59
CA ILE A 139 7.03 -8.49 -9.17
C ILE A 139 7.25 -7.55 -10.36
N GLY A 140 6.69 -6.34 -10.30
CA GLY A 140 6.72 -5.41 -11.42
C GLY A 140 5.76 -5.77 -12.55
N ASN A 141 4.91 -6.78 -12.36
CA ASN A 141 3.86 -7.18 -13.27
C ASN A 141 2.58 -7.57 -12.49
N PRO A 142 1.93 -6.61 -11.82
CA PRO A 142 0.83 -6.90 -10.92
C PRO A 142 -0.39 -7.52 -11.61
N GLU A 143 -0.54 -7.38 -12.94
CA GLU A 143 -1.63 -8.00 -13.72
C GLU A 143 -1.68 -9.53 -13.55
N MET A 144 -0.54 -10.18 -13.30
CA MET A 144 -0.49 -11.62 -13.02
C MET A 144 -1.34 -12.04 -11.82
N ILE A 145 -1.56 -11.13 -10.87
CA ILE A 145 -2.45 -11.33 -9.73
C ILE A 145 -3.78 -10.62 -9.94
N THR A 146 -3.75 -9.33 -10.30
CA THR A 146 -4.95 -8.48 -10.27
C THR A 146 -5.99 -8.90 -11.30
N ARG A 147 -5.62 -9.61 -12.38
CA ARG A 147 -6.60 -10.16 -13.34
C ARG A 147 -7.52 -11.24 -12.75
N TRP A 148 -7.09 -11.87 -11.66
CA TRP A 148 -7.88 -12.83 -10.89
C TRP A 148 -8.60 -12.18 -9.72
N GLN A 149 -8.48 -10.86 -9.57
CA GLN A 149 -9.20 -10.08 -8.58
C GLN A 149 -10.46 -9.46 -9.18
N ALA A 150 -11.54 -9.52 -8.43
CA ALA A 150 -12.71 -8.67 -8.62
C ALA A 150 -12.67 -7.50 -7.65
N ALA A 151 -13.38 -6.42 -7.96
CA ALA A 151 -13.62 -5.31 -7.06
C ALA A 151 -15.12 -5.19 -6.75
N VAL A 152 -15.46 -5.03 -5.48
CA VAL A 152 -16.86 -4.93 -5.03
C VAL A 152 -17.06 -3.64 -4.26
N THR A 153 -18.07 -2.87 -4.64
CA THR A 153 -18.57 -1.76 -3.82
C THR A 153 -19.84 -2.19 -3.12
N TYR A 154 -19.90 -2.01 -1.81
CA TYR A 154 -21.05 -2.43 -1.00
C TYR A 154 -21.29 -1.50 0.19
N GLU A 155 -22.53 -1.49 0.67
CA GLU A 155 -22.94 -0.85 1.92
C GLU A 155 -22.89 -1.86 3.07
N THR A 156 -22.55 -1.38 4.26
CA THR A 156 -22.45 -2.20 5.46
C THR A 156 -22.90 -1.43 6.69
N ARG A 157 -23.61 -2.12 7.59
CA ARG A 157 -23.90 -1.63 8.96
C ARG A 157 -22.89 -2.11 9.98
N GLU A 158 -22.00 -3.02 9.59
CA GLU A 158 -20.97 -3.51 10.49
C GLU A 158 -20.02 -2.36 10.85
N LYS A 159 -19.73 -2.24 12.14
CA LYS A 159 -18.81 -1.23 12.64
C LYS A 159 -17.40 -1.80 12.69
N TRP A 160 -16.45 -0.99 12.25
CA TRP A 160 -15.04 -1.27 12.49
C TRP A 160 -14.75 -1.26 13.99
N THR A 161 -14.18 -2.36 14.49
CA THR A 161 -13.80 -2.52 15.91
C THR A 161 -12.29 -2.59 16.12
N GLY A 162 -11.51 -2.58 15.03
CA GLY A 162 -10.07 -2.67 15.05
C GLY A 162 -9.36 -1.33 15.33
N TYR A 163 -8.04 -1.34 15.16
CA TYR A 163 -7.22 -0.13 15.18
C TYR A 163 -7.75 0.94 14.20
N ARG A 164 -7.88 2.18 14.68
CA ARG A 164 -8.24 3.36 13.88
C ARG A 164 -7.12 4.41 13.97
N PRO A 165 -6.57 4.88 12.84
CA PRO A 165 -5.70 6.05 12.82
C PRO A 165 -6.44 7.27 13.39
N VAL A 166 -5.71 8.16 14.03
CA VAL A 166 -6.27 9.41 14.56
C VAL A 166 -5.41 10.57 14.12
N SER A 167 -6.04 11.74 14.02
CA SER A 167 -5.34 12.99 13.74
C SER A 167 -4.14 13.18 14.66
N ARG A 168 -3.00 13.51 14.06
CA ARG A 168 -1.78 13.95 14.75
C ARG A 168 -1.26 15.28 14.23
N ILE A 169 -2.02 15.98 13.38
CA ILE A 169 -1.57 17.24 12.78
C ILE A 169 -1.15 18.31 13.81
N ALA A 170 -1.80 18.33 14.98
CA ALA A 170 -1.45 19.24 16.07
C ALA A 170 -0.03 19.00 16.66
N ARG A 171 0.58 17.83 16.39
CA ARG A 171 1.97 17.51 16.76
C ARG A 171 2.98 17.90 15.67
N LEU A 172 2.53 18.46 14.56
CA LEU A 172 3.35 19.02 13.48
C LEU A 172 3.12 20.54 13.43
N PRO A 173 3.50 21.29 14.49
CA PRO A 173 3.14 22.69 14.63
C PRO A 173 3.68 23.60 13.52
N ARG A 174 4.84 23.29 12.92
CA ARG A 174 5.42 24.13 11.87
C ARG A 174 4.63 23.96 10.58
N LEU A 175 4.44 22.72 10.15
CA LEU A 175 3.61 22.36 9.01
C LEU A 175 2.19 22.93 9.16
N TYR A 176 1.54 22.63 10.29
CA TYR A 176 0.16 23.04 10.51
C TYR A 176 0.03 24.57 10.61
N GLY A 177 1.03 25.24 11.18
CA GLY A 177 1.12 26.69 11.19
C GLY A 177 1.20 27.28 9.78
N LYS A 178 2.03 26.71 8.90
CA LYS A 178 2.12 27.13 7.49
C LYS A 178 0.79 26.96 6.75
N TRP A 179 0.15 25.80 6.90
CA TRP A 179 -1.16 25.55 6.30
C TRP A 179 -2.25 26.50 6.81
N LYS A 180 -2.28 26.82 8.11
CA LYS A 180 -3.20 27.83 8.67
C LYS A 180 -2.98 29.23 8.07
N ARG A 181 -1.73 29.59 7.78
CA ARG A 181 -1.37 30.86 7.14
C ARG A 181 -1.45 30.83 5.61
N LYS A 182 -1.92 29.71 5.04
CA LYS A 182 -2.00 29.48 3.59
C LYS A 182 -0.65 29.61 2.87
N GLU A 183 0.43 29.26 3.55
CA GLU A 183 1.78 29.28 3.00
C GLU A 183 2.04 27.99 2.20
N LYS A 184 2.85 28.13 1.14
CA LYS A 184 3.37 26.97 0.40
C LYS A 184 4.16 26.07 1.33
N VAL A 185 3.93 24.77 1.19
CA VAL A 185 4.64 23.73 1.94
C VAL A 185 5.42 22.84 0.98
N ARG A 186 6.64 22.47 1.34
CA ARG A 186 7.42 21.45 0.63
C ARG A 186 7.39 20.12 1.38
N ILE A 187 6.92 19.08 0.71
CA ILE A 187 6.85 17.72 1.25
C ILE A 187 7.76 16.81 0.42
N VAL A 188 8.66 16.10 1.10
CA VAL A 188 9.49 15.05 0.49
C VAL A 188 8.97 13.70 0.93
N LEU A 189 8.69 12.81 -0.02
CA LEU A 189 8.53 11.38 0.25
C LEU A 189 9.87 10.69 0.03
N TYR A 190 10.42 10.13 1.10
CA TYR A 190 11.69 9.43 1.08
C TYR A 190 11.52 8.02 1.65
N GLY A 191 11.51 7.02 0.77
CA GLY A 191 11.23 5.65 1.15
C GLY A 191 11.75 4.60 0.14
N ASP A 192 11.25 3.39 0.31
CA ASP A 192 11.58 2.22 -0.52
C ASP A 192 10.63 2.05 -1.73
N SER A 193 10.59 0.86 -2.32
CA SER A 193 9.73 0.50 -3.47
C SER A 193 8.24 0.77 -3.23
N ILE A 194 7.73 0.61 -2.02
CA ILE A 194 6.31 0.87 -1.73
C ILE A 194 6.05 2.38 -1.84
N SER A 195 7.03 3.20 -1.45
CA SER A 195 6.97 4.65 -1.61
C SER A 195 7.19 5.12 -3.05
N CYS A 196 7.82 4.30 -3.90
CA CYS A 196 7.79 4.51 -5.35
C CYS A 196 6.40 4.23 -5.97
N GLY A 197 5.50 3.56 -5.24
CA GLY A 197 4.20 3.12 -5.71
C GLY A 197 4.22 1.81 -6.51
N CYS A 198 5.23 0.96 -6.28
CA CYS A 198 5.29 -0.37 -6.91
C CYS A 198 3.99 -1.15 -6.69
N ASP A 199 3.58 -1.83 -7.75
CA ASP A 199 2.34 -2.58 -7.92
C ASP A 199 1.00 -1.83 -7.79
N CYS A 200 1.02 -0.49 -7.69
CA CYS A 200 -0.18 0.33 -7.94
C CYS A 200 -0.45 0.40 -9.45
N SER A 201 -1.68 0.17 -9.90
CA SER A 201 -2.03 0.07 -11.32
C SER A 201 -1.63 1.31 -12.13
N GLY A 202 -1.81 2.51 -11.57
CA GLY A 202 -1.45 3.78 -12.21
C GLY A 202 0.05 3.91 -12.54
N LEU A 203 0.95 3.31 -11.75
CA LEU A 203 2.39 3.36 -12.03
C LEU A 203 2.74 2.62 -13.34
N TYR A 204 2.03 1.54 -13.65
CA TYR A 204 2.29 0.69 -14.82
C TYR A 204 1.38 1.05 -16.01
N GLY A 205 0.48 2.03 -15.86
CA GLY A 205 -0.53 2.35 -16.87
C GLY A 205 -1.57 1.25 -17.07
N LEU A 206 -1.67 0.31 -16.13
CA LEU A 206 -2.67 -0.76 -16.14
C LEU A 206 -3.99 -0.22 -15.62
N GLU A 207 -5.11 -0.67 -16.20
CA GLU A 207 -6.43 -0.33 -15.67
C GLU A 207 -6.59 -0.89 -14.24
N PRO A 208 -7.27 -0.17 -13.32
CA PRO A 208 -8.08 1.03 -13.53
C PRO A 208 -7.28 2.35 -13.46
N LYS A 209 -5.95 2.28 -13.57
CA LYS A 209 -5.03 3.43 -13.48
C LYS A 209 -5.25 4.24 -12.21
N GLN A 210 -5.48 3.56 -11.08
CA GLN A 210 -5.62 4.24 -9.81
C GLN A 210 -4.35 5.05 -9.53
N PRO A 211 -4.45 6.35 -9.19
CA PRO A 211 -3.29 7.14 -8.81
C PRO A 211 -2.52 6.48 -7.67
N GLN A 212 -1.22 6.75 -7.61
CA GLN A 212 -0.39 6.23 -6.53
C GLN A 212 -0.89 6.76 -5.19
N TRP A 213 -0.68 6.01 -4.11
CA TRP A 213 -1.17 6.41 -2.78
C TRP A 213 -0.68 7.80 -2.36
N SER A 214 0.53 8.19 -2.76
CA SER A 214 1.10 9.50 -2.45
C SER A 214 0.42 10.62 -3.25
N GLU A 215 0.02 10.36 -4.49
CA GLU A 215 -0.72 11.31 -5.32
C GLU A 215 -2.11 11.56 -4.74
N LEU A 216 -2.82 10.48 -4.36
CA LEU A 216 -4.11 10.58 -3.66
C LEU A 216 -3.98 11.44 -2.40
N LEU A 217 -2.96 11.17 -1.58
CA LEU A 217 -2.70 11.95 -0.37
C LEU A 217 -2.43 13.43 -0.68
N MET A 218 -1.55 13.73 -1.63
CA MET A 218 -1.18 15.11 -1.93
C MET A 218 -2.38 15.90 -2.46
N GLU A 219 -3.15 15.35 -3.39
CA GLU A 219 -4.38 15.99 -3.88
C GLU A 219 -5.34 16.30 -2.73
N SER A 220 -5.60 15.32 -1.88
CA SER A 220 -6.51 15.44 -0.74
C SER A 220 -6.07 16.50 0.27
N LEU A 221 -4.76 16.60 0.54
CA LEU A 221 -4.21 17.63 1.42
C LEU A 221 -4.30 19.02 0.77
N GLN A 222 -4.01 19.14 -0.53
CA GLN A 222 -4.15 20.41 -1.25
C GLN A 222 -5.59 20.90 -1.25
N ASP A 223 -6.55 20.01 -1.53
CA ASP A 223 -7.98 20.33 -1.55
C ASP A 223 -8.49 20.75 -0.17
N PHE A 224 -8.13 19.99 0.87
CA PHE A 224 -8.58 20.26 2.24
C PHE A 224 -7.98 21.56 2.81
N TYR A 225 -6.65 21.75 2.65
CA TYR A 225 -5.97 22.92 3.19
C TYR A 225 -6.04 24.12 2.27
N GLY A 226 -6.40 23.97 0.99
CA GLY A 226 -6.45 25.05 0.00
C GLY A 226 -5.10 25.76 -0.16
N VAL A 227 -4.01 25.00 -0.18
CA VAL A 227 -2.63 25.50 -0.28
C VAL A 227 -1.84 24.72 -1.34
N PRO A 228 -0.92 25.37 -2.08
CA PRO A 228 0.00 24.66 -2.95
C PRO A 228 0.95 23.77 -2.15
N ILE A 229 1.10 22.51 -2.56
CA ILE A 229 2.10 21.59 -2.02
C ILE A 229 3.16 21.36 -3.10
N GLU A 230 4.42 21.67 -2.80
CA GLU A 230 5.55 21.19 -3.60
C GLU A 230 5.91 19.79 -3.12
N PHE A 231 5.45 18.78 -3.86
CA PHE A 231 5.70 17.39 -3.56
C PHE A 231 6.89 16.85 -4.36
N ILE A 232 7.80 16.16 -3.67
CA ILE A 232 9.01 15.58 -4.26
C ILE A 232 9.13 14.14 -3.77
N ASN A 233 8.98 13.16 -4.66
CA ASN A 233 9.22 11.76 -4.32
C ASN A 233 10.65 11.37 -4.72
N THR A 234 11.48 11.07 -3.72
CA THR A 234 12.90 10.69 -3.92
C THR A 234 13.17 9.23 -3.60
N SER A 235 12.10 8.45 -3.40
CA SER A 235 12.13 7.03 -3.05
C SER A 235 12.83 6.18 -4.11
N VAL A 236 13.41 5.06 -3.67
CA VAL A 236 14.14 4.13 -4.53
C VAL A 236 13.76 2.70 -4.16
N GLY A 237 13.49 1.85 -5.15
CA GLY A 237 13.18 0.44 -4.92
C GLY A 237 14.40 -0.35 -4.43
N GLY A 238 14.16 -1.35 -3.57
CA GLY A 238 15.19 -2.31 -3.13
C GLY A 238 16.19 -1.81 -2.09
N VAL A 239 16.10 -0.55 -1.63
CA VAL A 239 17.02 0.01 -0.63
C VAL A 239 16.44 -0.04 0.79
N ASP A 240 17.31 -0.02 1.79
CA ASP A 240 16.95 -0.04 3.22
C ASP A 240 17.26 1.30 3.91
N THR A 241 17.07 1.36 5.23
CA THR A 241 17.33 2.59 6.02
C THR A 241 18.81 2.96 6.10
N GLU A 242 19.77 2.02 6.02
CA GLU A 242 21.20 2.38 6.05
C GLU A 242 21.60 3.11 4.76
N TRP A 243 21.16 2.60 3.60
CA TRP A 243 21.31 3.33 2.34
C TRP A 243 20.66 4.72 2.43
N ALA A 244 19.50 4.83 3.08
CA ALA A 244 18.81 6.09 3.24
C ALA A 244 19.62 7.10 4.09
N ILE A 245 20.32 6.65 5.12
CA ILE A 245 21.18 7.50 5.96
C ILE A 245 22.35 8.05 5.14
N GLU A 246 22.99 7.21 4.31
CA GLU A 246 24.11 7.60 3.45
C GLU A 246 23.70 8.67 2.42
N ASN A 247 22.45 8.61 1.95
CA ASN A 247 21.93 9.45 0.87
C ASN A 247 21.00 10.59 1.37
N ALA A 248 20.85 10.76 2.68
CA ALA A 248 19.88 11.68 3.30
C ALA A 248 20.03 13.14 2.87
N TRP A 249 21.26 13.61 2.60
CA TRP A 249 21.48 14.97 2.08
C TRP A 249 20.89 15.13 0.69
N GLU A 250 21.33 14.31 -0.28
CA GLU A 250 20.91 14.44 -1.68
C GLU A 250 19.41 14.19 -1.83
N ARG A 251 18.88 13.17 -1.14
CA ARG A 251 17.51 12.68 -1.32
C ARG A 251 16.46 13.38 -0.46
N ALA A 252 16.84 14.08 0.60
CA ALA A 252 15.87 14.74 1.46
C ALA A 252 16.30 16.15 1.89
N ALA A 253 17.43 16.27 2.59
CA ALA A 253 17.79 17.52 3.24
C ALA A 253 18.13 18.67 2.26
N SER A 254 18.70 18.38 1.09
CA SER A 254 19.05 19.38 0.07
C SER A 254 17.82 20.15 -0.44
N TYR A 255 16.65 19.52 -0.37
CA TYR A 255 15.37 20.14 -0.72
C TYR A 255 14.84 21.06 0.38
N GLN A 256 15.42 21.14 1.57
CA GLN A 256 14.91 21.95 2.68
C GLN A 256 13.39 21.75 2.94
N PRO A 257 12.94 20.51 3.20
CA PRO A 257 11.52 20.18 3.32
C PRO A 257 10.92 20.69 4.63
N ASP A 258 9.65 21.09 4.57
CA ASP A 258 8.84 21.34 5.77
C ASP A 258 8.45 20.04 6.45
N LEU A 259 8.12 19.03 5.63
CA LEU A 259 7.75 17.70 6.07
C LEU A 259 8.49 16.64 5.23
N VAL A 260 9.01 15.62 5.90
CA VAL A 260 9.45 14.39 5.24
C VAL A 260 8.53 13.23 5.65
N LEU A 261 7.99 12.54 4.66
CA LEU A 261 7.31 11.26 4.81
C LEU A 261 8.38 10.16 4.68
N LEU A 262 8.69 9.47 5.78
CA LEU A 262 9.70 8.40 5.82
C LEU A 262 9.03 7.04 5.66
N GLY A 263 9.22 6.40 4.50
CA GLY A 263 8.58 5.13 4.12
C GLY A 263 9.58 4.01 3.86
N PHE A 264 10.40 3.68 4.87
CA PHE A 264 11.34 2.55 4.87
C PHE A 264 10.86 1.43 5.79
N GLY A 265 11.57 0.31 5.84
CA GLY A 265 11.29 -0.82 6.73
C GLY A 265 11.03 -2.13 6.00
N MET A 266 10.49 -2.13 4.77
CA MET A 266 10.18 -3.41 4.12
C MET A 266 11.45 -4.26 3.89
N ASN A 267 12.54 -3.58 3.52
CA ASN A 267 13.82 -4.21 3.21
C ASN A 267 14.76 -4.34 4.43
N ASP A 268 14.45 -3.70 5.55
CA ASP A 268 15.35 -3.64 6.71
C ASP A 268 15.48 -4.98 7.43
N ARG A 269 14.39 -5.74 7.54
CA ARG A 269 14.32 -7.13 8.07
C ARG A 269 15.03 -7.36 9.42
N CYS A 270 15.26 -6.31 10.20
CA CYS A 270 15.93 -6.34 11.51
C CYS A 270 14.93 -6.13 12.64
N VAL A 271 15.27 -6.52 13.88
CA VAL A 271 14.39 -6.34 15.04
C VAL A 271 13.97 -4.88 15.23
N GLY A 272 12.78 -4.64 15.79
CA GLY A 272 12.17 -3.32 15.87
C GLY A 272 13.02 -2.27 16.60
N GLU A 273 13.78 -2.67 17.63
CA GLU A 273 14.71 -1.75 18.30
C GLU A 273 15.82 -1.26 17.37
N GLU A 274 16.39 -2.14 16.55
CA GLU A 274 17.42 -1.77 15.58
C GLU A 274 16.85 -0.82 14.54
N TYR A 275 15.70 -1.18 13.95
CA TYR A 275 15.01 -0.34 12.98
C TYR A 275 14.68 1.06 13.54
N ARG A 276 14.25 1.16 14.80
CA ARG A 276 14.05 2.44 15.50
C ARG A 276 15.35 3.26 15.58
N LYS A 277 16.47 2.64 15.92
CA LYS A 277 17.78 3.32 15.99
C LYS A 277 18.20 3.84 14.61
N LYS A 278 18.02 3.05 13.56
CA LYS A 278 18.27 3.45 12.17
C LYS A 278 17.39 4.64 11.75
N THR A 279 16.09 4.56 12.00
CA THR A 279 15.15 5.65 11.70
C THR A 279 15.48 6.94 12.44
N LYS A 280 15.89 6.84 13.72
CA LYS A 280 16.35 7.99 14.50
C LYS A 280 17.58 8.65 13.87
N ARG A 281 18.60 7.86 13.51
CA ARG A 281 19.81 8.34 12.82
C ARG A 281 19.47 9.03 11.50
N LEU A 282 18.54 8.49 10.73
CA LEU A 282 18.07 9.10 9.48
C LEU A 282 17.45 10.48 9.71
N MET A 283 16.54 10.61 10.67
CA MET A 283 15.94 11.92 11.02
C MET A 283 16.99 12.93 11.49
N GLU A 284 17.95 12.50 12.32
CA GLU A 284 19.05 13.34 12.79
C GLU A 284 19.89 13.83 11.62
N ARG A 285 20.25 12.93 10.69
CA ARG A 285 21.04 13.25 9.49
C ARG A 285 20.34 14.25 8.57
N ILE A 286 19.03 14.17 8.42
CA ILE A 286 18.23 15.16 7.68
C ILE A 286 18.26 16.51 8.42
N ARG A 287 18.05 16.50 9.74
CA ARG A 287 18.00 17.72 10.56
C ARG A 287 19.34 18.45 10.71
N GLU A 288 20.47 17.78 10.51
CA GLU A 288 21.79 18.44 10.44
C GLU A 288 21.83 19.55 9.37
N LYS A 289 20.99 19.43 8.35
CA LYS A 289 20.98 20.29 7.16
C LYS A 289 19.62 20.95 6.92
N ALA A 290 18.54 20.42 7.48
CA ALA A 290 17.21 21.00 7.48
C ALA A 290 16.61 20.94 8.90
N PRO A 291 17.06 21.81 9.83
CA PRO A 291 16.79 21.66 11.26
C PRO A 291 15.32 21.85 11.66
N GLU A 292 14.52 22.50 10.82
CA GLU A 292 13.10 22.76 11.07
C GLU A 292 12.17 21.68 10.50
N THR A 293 12.70 20.69 9.79
CA THR A 293 11.92 19.61 9.19
C THR A 293 11.17 18.79 10.24
N GLU A 294 9.89 18.60 9.97
CA GLU A 294 9.01 17.68 10.69
C GLU A 294 8.87 16.35 9.94
N PHE A 295 8.43 15.30 10.64
CA PHE A 295 8.42 13.95 10.09
C PHE A 295 7.08 13.24 10.29
N VAL A 296 6.65 12.52 9.27
CA VAL A 296 5.71 11.40 9.38
C VAL A 296 6.51 10.12 9.16
N LEU A 297 6.59 9.28 10.18
CA LEU A 297 7.13 7.94 10.09
C LEU A 297 6.01 7.03 9.57
N ILE A 298 6.20 6.36 8.44
CA ILE A 298 5.24 5.41 7.90
C ILE A 298 5.68 4.01 8.34
N ALA A 299 4.88 3.35 9.17
CA ALA A 299 5.11 1.92 9.41
C ALA A 299 4.75 1.17 8.12
N THR A 300 5.74 0.54 7.49
CA THR A 300 5.59 -0.19 6.21
C THR A 300 4.47 -1.22 6.25
N SER A 301 3.83 -1.55 5.12
CA SER A 301 2.89 -2.68 5.05
C SER A 301 3.54 -3.99 5.53
N LEU A 302 2.73 -4.95 5.94
CA LEU A 302 3.20 -6.30 6.26
C LEU A 302 3.42 -7.10 4.98
N PRO A 303 4.51 -7.89 4.89
CA PRO A 303 4.79 -8.78 3.77
C PRO A 303 3.94 -10.06 3.82
N ASN A 304 4.13 -10.96 2.86
CA ASN A 304 3.45 -12.24 2.82
C ASN A 304 3.82 -13.05 4.05
N PRO A 305 2.86 -13.44 4.92
CA PRO A 305 3.17 -14.19 6.13
C PRO A 305 3.80 -15.56 5.86
N LEU A 306 3.62 -16.12 4.65
CA LEU A 306 4.25 -17.38 4.27
C LEU A 306 5.72 -17.23 3.87
N SER A 307 6.24 -16.02 3.74
CA SER A 307 7.63 -15.75 3.28
C SER A 307 8.65 -15.60 4.43
N GLU A 308 8.32 -16.16 5.60
CA GLU A 308 9.22 -16.26 6.76
C GLU A 308 10.11 -17.51 6.64
N THR A 309 10.96 -17.52 5.62
CA THR A 309 11.81 -18.66 5.30
C THR A 309 13.22 -18.24 4.89
N GLU A 310 14.17 -19.13 5.12
CA GLU A 310 15.52 -18.99 4.58
C GLU A 310 15.54 -18.99 3.05
N PRO A 311 16.56 -18.35 2.42
CA PRO A 311 17.58 -17.51 3.05
C PRO A 311 17.14 -16.03 3.16
N HIS A 312 15.97 -15.67 2.63
CA HIS A 312 15.62 -14.27 2.36
C HIS A 312 14.82 -13.59 3.47
N TYR A 313 13.97 -14.31 4.21
CA TYR A 313 13.14 -13.79 5.30
C TYR A 313 12.40 -12.50 4.91
N PHE A 314 11.65 -12.54 3.81
CA PHE A 314 10.86 -11.38 3.36
C PHE A 314 9.83 -10.98 4.43
N CYS A 315 9.21 -11.97 5.07
CA CYS A 315 8.55 -11.79 6.36
C CYS A 315 9.54 -12.08 7.48
N ALA A 316 9.74 -11.07 8.35
CA ALA A 316 10.58 -11.15 9.53
C ALA A 316 10.00 -10.23 10.63
N HIS A 317 10.75 -9.21 11.02
CA HIS A 317 10.45 -8.33 12.13
C HIS A 317 9.56 -7.12 11.80
N GLN A 318 9.06 -7.00 10.56
CA GLN A 318 8.28 -5.82 10.13
C GLN A 318 7.07 -5.57 11.04
N HIS A 319 6.46 -6.62 11.60
CA HIS A 319 5.34 -6.52 12.53
C HIS A 319 5.63 -5.70 13.81
N GLU A 320 6.90 -5.57 14.20
CA GLU A 320 7.36 -4.84 15.39
C GLU A 320 7.51 -3.32 15.15
N TYR A 321 7.49 -2.89 13.89
CA TYR A 321 8.01 -1.56 13.50
C TYR A 321 7.09 -0.43 13.92
N ALA A 322 5.77 -0.58 13.78
CA ALA A 322 4.83 0.42 14.28
C ALA A 322 5.01 0.69 15.79
N GLY A 323 5.19 -0.36 16.59
CA GLY A 323 5.43 -0.24 18.03
C GLY A 323 6.76 0.47 18.33
N SER A 324 7.80 0.13 17.57
CA SER A 324 9.14 0.69 17.74
C SER A 324 9.24 2.15 17.30
N LEU A 325 8.63 2.52 16.17
CA LEU A 325 8.57 3.89 15.66
C LEU A 325 7.75 4.82 16.56
N ARG A 326 6.72 4.29 17.23
CA ARG A 326 5.89 5.07 18.16
C ARG A 326 6.70 5.71 19.29
N LEU A 327 7.81 5.08 19.69
CA LEU A 327 8.73 5.59 20.71
C LEU A 327 9.56 6.80 20.26
N LEU A 328 9.57 7.12 18.95
CA LEU A 328 10.19 8.32 18.41
C LEU A 328 9.21 9.51 18.26
N CYS A 329 7.91 9.28 18.45
CA CYS A 329 6.89 10.29 18.24
C CYS A 329 6.90 11.38 19.32
N GLY A 330 6.69 12.62 18.92
CA GLY A 330 6.73 13.80 19.79
C GLY A 330 6.28 15.04 19.03
N GLN A 331 6.70 16.23 19.49
CA GLN A 331 6.58 17.45 18.69
C GLN A 331 7.46 17.35 17.44
N GLY A 332 6.89 17.62 16.27
CA GLY A 332 7.54 17.52 14.96
C GLY A 332 7.78 16.11 14.44
N VAL A 333 7.27 15.05 15.11
CA VAL A 333 7.38 13.66 14.63
C VAL A 333 6.11 12.88 14.96
N VAL A 334 5.43 12.36 13.95
CA VAL A 334 4.21 11.55 14.08
C VAL A 334 4.36 10.22 13.36
N LEU A 335 3.45 9.28 13.67
CA LEU A 335 3.42 7.94 13.07
C LEU A 335 2.13 7.75 12.27
N ALA A 336 2.29 7.30 11.02
CA ALA A 336 1.25 6.71 10.20
C ALA A 336 1.36 5.17 10.29
N ASP A 337 0.50 4.56 11.09
CA ASP A 337 0.54 3.12 11.41
C ASP A 337 -0.31 2.32 10.39
N VAL A 338 0.26 2.08 9.21
CA VAL A 338 -0.39 1.28 8.15
C VAL A 338 -0.52 -0.19 8.60
N GLN A 339 0.48 -0.72 9.31
CA GLN A 339 0.47 -2.07 9.85
C GLN A 339 -0.69 -2.33 10.79
N GLY A 340 -1.02 -1.35 11.65
CA GLY A 340 -2.14 -1.41 12.56
C GLY A 340 -3.44 -1.68 11.82
N VAL A 341 -3.68 -0.96 10.72
CA VAL A 341 -4.88 -1.17 9.89
C VAL A 341 -4.80 -2.47 9.12
N GLN A 342 -3.67 -2.77 8.47
CA GLN A 342 -3.52 -4.01 7.70
C GLN A 342 -3.71 -5.26 8.55
N ARG A 343 -3.23 -5.28 9.81
CA ARG A 343 -3.48 -6.40 10.74
C ARG A 343 -4.96 -6.65 10.97
N GLU A 344 -5.75 -5.58 11.10
CA GLU A 344 -7.20 -5.70 11.27
C GLU A 344 -7.88 -6.18 9.98
N VAL A 345 -7.44 -5.68 8.82
CA VAL A 345 -7.92 -6.14 7.51
C VAL A 345 -7.62 -7.63 7.33
N MET A 346 -6.41 -8.08 7.67
CA MET A 346 -5.95 -9.47 7.54
C MET A 346 -6.55 -10.44 8.56
N LYS A 347 -7.33 -9.97 9.55
CA LYS A 347 -8.15 -10.88 10.38
C LYS A 347 -9.27 -11.53 9.57
N ARG A 348 -9.61 -10.97 8.40
CA ARG A 348 -10.69 -11.46 7.53
C ARG A 348 -10.20 -11.68 6.10
N LYS A 349 -9.51 -10.69 5.52
CA LYS A 349 -9.01 -10.75 4.15
C LYS A 349 -7.76 -11.61 4.05
N ARG A 350 -7.60 -12.28 2.91
CA ARG A 350 -6.39 -13.03 2.60
C ARG A 350 -5.34 -12.08 2.05
N TYR A 351 -4.07 -12.44 2.20
CA TYR A 351 -2.98 -11.60 1.72
C TYR A 351 -3.06 -11.32 0.21
N ILE A 352 -3.40 -12.34 -0.60
CA ILE A 352 -3.60 -12.20 -2.05
C ILE A 352 -4.72 -11.22 -2.44
N ASP A 353 -5.67 -10.93 -1.54
CA ASP A 353 -6.70 -9.92 -1.80
C ASP A 353 -6.13 -8.49 -1.75
N LEU A 354 -4.95 -8.30 -1.15
CA LEU A 354 -4.39 -6.98 -0.78
C LEU A 354 -3.11 -6.62 -1.52
N THR A 355 -2.56 -7.53 -2.32
CA THR A 355 -1.20 -7.38 -2.90
C THR A 355 -1.19 -7.51 -4.40
N GLY A 356 -0.25 -6.83 -5.05
CA GLY A 356 -0.03 -6.95 -6.49
C GLY A 356 1.00 -8.02 -6.87
N ASN A 357 1.88 -8.44 -5.95
CA ASN A 357 2.92 -9.44 -6.24
C ASN A 357 2.97 -10.66 -5.31
N LEU A 358 2.06 -10.76 -4.34
CA LEU A 358 2.04 -11.83 -3.32
C LEU A 358 3.33 -11.96 -2.50
N LEU A 359 4.24 -10.98 -2.56
CA LEU A 359 5.46 -10.96 -1.78
C LEU A 359 5.38 -9.86 -0.72
N ASN A 360 5.27 -8.60 -1.12
CA ASN A 360 5.37 -7.47 -0.21
C ASN A 360 4.75 -6.16 -0.70
N HIS A 361 4.41 -6.03 -1.99
CA HIS A 361 3.86 -4.77 -2.50
C HIS A 361 2.33 -4.78 -2.50
N PRO A 362 1.71 -3.68 -2.03
CA PRO A 362 0.26 -3.55 -2.03
C PRO A 362 -0.31 -3.49 -3.44
N ASN A 363 -1.53 -4.02 -3.64
CA ASN A 363 -2.34 -3.64 -4.80
C ASN A 363 -2.99 -2.27 -4.55
N ASP A 364 -3.83 -1.83 -5.48
CA ASP A 364 -4.54 -0.55 -5.37
C ASP A 364 -5.36 -0.42 -4.08
N TYR A 365 -5.93 -1.51 -3.57
CA TYR A 365 -6.76 -1.46 -2.36
C TYR A 365 -5.93 -1.18 -1.11
N LEU A 366 -4.85 -1.93 -0.90
CA LEU A 366 -3.99 -1.69 0.27
C LEU A 366 -3.22 -0.37 0.13
N ALA A 367 -2.82 0.01 -1.09
CA ALA A 367 -2.16 1.28 -1.35
C ALA A 367 -3.07 2.48 -1.00
N ARG A 368 -4.36 2.44 -1.37
CA ARG A 368 -5.27 3.52 -0.96
C ARG A 368 -5.58 3.49 0.54
N ILE A 369 -5.60 2.32 1.19
CA ILE A 369 -5.71 2.25 2.67
C ILE A 369 -4.51 2.96 3.31
N GLN A 370 -3.30 2.79 2.77
CA GLN A 370 -2.14 3.56 3.21
C GLN A 370 -2.35 5.07 3.03
N ALA A 371 -2.89 5.52 1.89
CA ALA A 371 -3.25 6.92 1.71
C ALA A 371 -4.29 7.41 2.75
N GLN A 372 -5.33 6.63 3.04
CA GLN A 372 -6.36 6.92 4.05
C GLN A 372 -5.75 7.09 5.45
N VAL A 373 -4.75 6.26 5.80
CA VAL A 373 -4.05 6.34 7.10
C VAL A 373 -3.33 7.67 7.21
N LEU A 374 -2.53 8.04 6.19
CA LEU A 374 -1.81 9.30 6.19
C LEU A 374 -2.75 10.51 6.14
N ASP A 375 -3.82 10.44 5.35
CA ASP A 375 -4.82 11.49 5.23
C ASP A 375 -5.47 11.80 6.60
N THR A 376 -5.85 10.75 7.32
CA THR A 376 -6.43 10.86 8.67
C THR A 376 -5.43 11.38 9.69
N VAL A 377 -4.16 10.98 9.60
CA VAL A 377 -3.11 11.47 10.50
C VAL A 377 -2.82 12.97 10.27
N LEU A 378 -2.91 13.44 9.03
CA LEU A 378 -2.53 14.79 8.61
C LEU A 378 -3.70 15.78 8.54
N LYS A 379 -4.93 15.36 8.80
CA LYS A 379 -6.11 16.24 8.91
C LYS A 379 -6.65 16.32 10.34
N PRO A 380 -7.32 17.42 10.74
CA PRO A 380 -7.85 17.61 12.10
C PRO A 380 -8.91 16.59 12.52
#